data_AF-A0AB38BT44-F1
#
_entry.id   AF-A0AB38BT44-F1
#
_cell.length_a   1.000
_cell.length_b   1.000
_cell.length_c   1.000
_cell.angle_alpha   90.00
_cell.angle_beta   90.00
_cell.angle_gamma   90.00
#
_symmetry.space_group_name_H-M   'P 1'
#
loop_
_entity.id
_entity.type
_entity.pdbx_description
1 polymer ?
#
loop_
_entity_poly.entity_id
_entity_poly.type
_entity_poly.pdbx_seq_one_letter_code
_entity_poly.pdbx_strand_id
1 'polypeptide(L)'
;MSIIEPVRRYFRRREAEMMIQVAHKVSLLVQEQAVPLGSFVFPGMDYVAMLEVDGKRVGHIDYCINPLRDRLYIDKIEIYADYRRRGFALSALWQLWQRHHLPIVPLYQFGTSDGFWHKARTRFAAADAVIGDEIRGSMEMSAEMDRWQHLVPEPIHERLQRELMASDEWPAIKAKWDAEYGPCRED
;
A
#
# COMPACT_ATOMS: atom_id res chain seq x y z
N MET A 1 22.42 -9.25 30.32
CA MET A 1 21.66 -10.27 29.57
C MET A 1 20.51 -10.74 30.43
N SER A 2 19.27 -10.38 30.08
CA SER A 2 18.08 -10.71 30.88
C SER A 2 17.75 -12.21 30.76
N ILE A 3 17.41 -12.85 31.87
CA ILE A 3 16.95 -14.26 31.92
C ILE A 3 15.62 -14.45 31.15
N ILE A 4 14.92 -13.36 30.83
CA ILE A 4 13.63 -13.35 30.12
C ILE A 4 13.82 -13.42 28.59
N GLU A 5 14.98 -13.02 28.07
CA GLU A 5 15.29 -12.98 26.64
C GLU A 5 15.19 -14.36 25.95
N PRO A 6 15.76 -15.44 26.51
CA PRO A 6 15.71 -16.77 25.91
C PRO A 6 14.30 -17.36 25.89
N VAL A 7 13.52 -17.11 26.95
CA VAL A 7 12.14 -17.57 27.08
C VAL A 7 11.25 -16.84 26.06
N ARG A 8 11.37 -15.52 25.96
CA ARG A 8 10.69 -14.73 24.92
C ARG A 8 11.06 -15.21 23.52
N ARG A 9 12.34 -15.46 23.26
CA ARG A 9 12.82 -15.96 21.96
C ARG A 9 12.23 -17.34 21.61
N TYR A 10 12.11 -18.24 22.59
CA TYR A 10 11.50 -19.56 22.40
C TYR A 10 10.01 -19.46 22.06
N PHE A 11 9.23 -18.65 22.78
CA PHE A 11 7.82 -18.44 22.47
C PHE A 11 7.62 -17.76 21.12
N ARG A 12 8.45 -16.76 20.79
CA ARG A 12 8.44 -16.09 19.49
C ARG A 12 8.70 -17.08 18.34
N ARG A 13 9.71 -17.92 18.48
CA ARG A 13 10.06 -18.95 17.50
C ARG A 13 8.92 -19.96 17.30
N ARG A 14 8.27 -20.38 18.39
CA ARG A 14 7.13 -21.31 18.31
C ARG A 14 5.89 -20.68 17.69
N GLU A 15 5.63 -19.39 17.92
CA GLU A 15 4.55 -18.67 17.25
C GLU A 15 4.82 -18.46 15.76
N ALA A 16 6.07 -18.17 15.37
CA ALA A 16 6.50 -18.10 13.98
C ALA A 16 6.39 -19.49 13.29
N GLU A 17 6.84 -20.56 13.94
CA GLU A 17 6.70 -21.94 13.46
C GLU A 17 5.22 -22.35 13.36
N MET A 18 4.38 -21.96 14.31
CA MET A 18 2.93 -22.11 14.21
C MET A 18 2.34 -21.27 13.08
N MET A 19 2.83 -20.06 12.81
CA MET A 19 2.39 -19.28 11.64
C MET A 19 2.78 -19.96 10.33
N ILE A 20 3.96 -20.57 10.26
CA ILE A 20 4.40 -21.35 9.10
C ILE A 20 3.58 -22.63 8.95
N GLN A 21 3.18 -23.28 10.05
CA GLN A 21 2.32 -24.47 10.05
C GLN A 21 0.83 -24.17 9.84
N VAL A 22 0.37 -22.97 10.25
CA VAL A 22 -1.01 -22.46 10.13
C VAL A 22 -1.17 -21.56 8.92
N ALA A 23 -0.10 -21.29 8.16
CA ALA A 23 -0.18 -20.91 6.76
C ALA A 23 -0.84 -22.07 6.05
N HIS A 24 -2.17 -22.09 6.14
CA HIS A 24 -3.03 -22.98 5.41
C HIS A 24 -2.59 -22.93 3.94
N LYS A 25 -2.91 -23.96 3.17
CA LYS A 25 -2.74 -24.01 1.71
C LYS A 25 -3.62 -22.95 1.02
N VAL A 26 -3.46 -21.69 1.41
CA VAL A 26 -3.99 -20.50 0.77
C VAL A 26 -3.05 -20.26 -0.41
N SER A 27 -3.61 -20.21 -1.59
CA SER A 27 -2.91 -19.71 -2.77
C SER A 27 -3.37 -18.28 -3.00
N LEU A 28 -2.42 -17.38 -3.29
CA LEU A 28 -2.71 -16.01 -3.68
C LEU A 28 -2.61 -15.90 -5.20
N LEU A 29 -3.76 -15.78 -5.87
CA LEU A 29 -3.81 -15.40 -7.27
C LEU A 29 -3.76 -13.88 -7.36
N VAL A 30 -2.60 -13.34 -7.70
CA VAL A 30 -2.33 -11.91 -7.71
C VAL A 30 -2.53 -11.35 -9.11
N GLN A 31 -3.37 -10.33 -9.19
CA GLN A 31 -3.49 -9.45 -10.35
C GLN A 31 -2.87 -8.10 -9.99
N GLU A 32 -2.02 -7.57 -10.86
CA GLU A 32 -1.41 -6.24 -10.73
C GLU A 32 -2.05 -5.26 -11.71
N GLN A 33 -2.14 -4.00 -11.30
CA GLN A 33 -2.61 -2.90 -12.15
C GLN A 33 -1.82 -1.63 -11.86
N ALA A 34 -1.54 -0.87 -12.92
CA ALA A 34 -1.00 0.47 -12.78
C ALA A 34 -2.04 1.39 -12.14
N VAL A 35 -1.60 2.22 -11.22
CA VAL A 35 -2.49 3.10 -10.47
C VAL A 35 -2.74 4.40 -11.26
N PRO A 36 -3.99 4.88 -11.37
CA PRO A 36 -4.27 6.13 -12.07
C PRO A 36 -3.72 7.35 -11.31
N LEU A 37 -3.57 8.46 -12.04
CA LEU A 37 -3.21 9.76 -11.47
C LEU A 37 -4.21 10.18 -10.38
N GLY A 38 -3.70 10.70 -9.27
CA GLY A 38 -4.51 11.16 -8.13
C GLY A 38 -4.79 10.10 -7.07
N SER A 39 -4.46 8.83 -7.33
CA SER A 39 -4.49 7.78 -6.31
C SER A 39 -3.35 7.89 -5.30
N PHE A 40 -3.57 7.33 -4.12
CA PHE A 40 -2.64 7.37 -2.99
C PHE A 40 -1.20 6.99 -3.36
N VAL A 41 -0.98 5.83 -3.98
CA VAL A 41 0.37 5.36 -4.28
C VAL A 41 0.91 5.80 -5.65
N PHE A 42 0.26 6.69 -6.40
CA PHE A 42 0.74 7.08 -7.73
C PHE A 42 2.19 7.63 -7.68
N PRO A 43 3.11 7.26 -8.61
CA PRO A 43 2.96 6.36 -9.77
C PRO A 43 3.30 4.87 -9.47
N GLY A 44 2.74 4.33 -8.40
CA GLY A 44 2.97 2.97 -7.92
C GLY A 44 2.07 1.92 -8.58
N MET A 45 1.92 0.79 -7.90
CA MET A 45 1.13 -0.37 -8.36
C MET A 45 0.10 -0.77 -7.32
N ASP A 46 -1.10 -1.07 -7.79
CA ASP A 46 -2.17 -1.70 -7.02
C ASP A 46 -2.25 -3.19 -7.37
N TYR A 47 -2.71 -3.96 -6.42
CA TYR A 47 -2.81 -5.40 -6.53
C TYR A 47 -4.11 -5.89 -5.89
N VAL A 48 -4.70 -6.89 -6.53
CA VAL A 48 -5.79 -7.68 -5.96
C VAL A 48 -5.31 -9.12 -5.86
N ALA A 49 -5.21 -9.63 -4.64
CA ALA A 49 -4.90 -11.04 -4.37
C ALA A 49 -6.17 -11.80 -4.02
N MET A 50 -6.61 -12.71 -4.89
CA MET A 50 -7.66 -13.67 -4.57
C MET A 50 -7.10 -14.79 -3.71
N LEU A 51 -7.78 -15.08 -2.60
CA LEU A 51 -7.40 -16.16 -1.69
C LEU A 51 -8.14 -17.43 -2.10
N GLU A 52 -7.38 -18.49 -2.41
CA GLU A 52 -7.93 -19.79 -2.75
C GLU A 52 -7.45 -20.88 -1.80
N VAL A 53 -8.36 -21.75 -1.36
CA VAL A 53 -8.06 -22.93 -0.55
C VAL A 53 -8.72 -24.13 -1.22
N ASP A 54 -7.92 -25.15 -1.54
CA ASP A 54 -8.37 -26.35 -2.25
C ASP A 54 -9.18 -26.02 -3.53
N GLY A 55 -8.73 -25.01 -4.28
CA GLY A 55 -9.37 -24.54 -5.51
C GLY A 55 -10.67 -23.72 -5.31
N LYS A 56 -11.05 -23.41 -4.07
CA LYS A 56 -12.21 -22.57 -3.75
C LYS A 56 -11.77 -21.18 -3.33
N ARG A 57 -12.40 -20.16 -3.89
CA ARG A 57 -12.23 -18.77 -3.45
C ARG A 57 -12.82 -18.59 -2.06
N VAL A 58 -12.02 -18.09 -1.13
CA VAL A 58 -12.40 -17.87 0.28
C VAL A 58 -12.37 -16.39 0.68
N GLY A 59 -11.85 -15.52 -0.19
CA GLY A 59 -11.73 -14.09 0.07
C GLY A 59 -10.80 -13.39 -0.91
N HIS A 60 -10.49 -12.13 -0.63
CA HIS A 60 -9.50 -11.33 -1.34
C HIS A 60 -8.78 -10.35 -0.41
N ILE A 61 -7.62 -9.87 -0.86
CA ILE A 61 -6.89 -8.75 -0.28
C ILE A 61 -6.59 -7.75 -1.38
N ASP A 62 -6.97 -6.49 -1.14
CA ASP A 62 -6.61 -5.36 -1.98
C ASP A 62 -5.44 -4.66 -1.29
N TYR A 63 -4.34 -4.52 -2.01
CA TYR A 63 -3.12 -3.94 -1.47
C TYR A 63 -2.36 -3.18 -2.54
N CYS A 64 -1.51 -2.27 -2.11
CA CYS A 64 -0.69 -1.47 -3.01
C CYS A 64 0.73 -1.32 -2.49
N ILE A 65 1.66 -1.04 -3.40
CA ILE A 65 3.06 -0.82 -3.06
C ILE A 65 3.43 0.56 -3.58
N ASN A 66 3.98 1.40 -2.70
CA ASN A 66 4.39 2.75 -3.08
C ASN A 66 5.53 2.75 -4.10
N PRO A 67 5.76 3.87 -4.81
CA PRO A 67 6.82 3.99 -5.81
C PRO A 67 8.22 3.76 -5.24
N LEU A 68 8.43 4.05 -3.95
CA LEU A 68 9.70 3.78 -3.25
C LEU A 68 9.94 2.29 -3.00
N ARG A 69 8.91 1.45 -3.14
CA ARG A 69 8.94 0.00 -2.89
C ARG A 69 9.44 -0.34 -1.49
N ASP A 70 9.10 0.48 -0.51
CA ASP A 70 9.55 0.32 0.88
C ASP A 70 8.42 0.00 1.86
N ARG A 71 7.16 0.11 1.42
CA ARG A 71 5.97 -0.27 2.19
C ARG A 71 4.92 -0.89 1.30
N LEU A 72 4.21 -1.86 1.88
CA LEU A 72 3.02 -2.46 1.32
C LEU A 72 1.82 -1.97 2.13
N TYR A 73 0.84 -1.36 1.49
CA TYR A 73 -0.36 -0.89 2.14
C TYR A 73 -1.53 -1.84 1.89
N ILE A 74 -2.28 -2.16 2.93
CA ILE A 74 -3.48 -3.00 2.82
C ILE A 74 -4.69 -2.07 2.81
N ASP A 75 -5.35 -1.97 1.67
CA ASP A 75 -6.61 -1.21 1.55
C ASP A 75 -7.78 -2.02 2.11
N LYS A 76 -7.84 -3.31 1.77
CA LYS A 76 -8.95 -4.16 2.18
C LYS A 76 -8.54 -5.61 2.38
N ILE A 77 -9.12 -6.24 3.40
CA ILE A 77 -9.11 -7.70 3.57
C ILE A 77 -10.55 -8.15 3.73
N GLU A 78 -11.01 -9.03 2.85
CA GLU A 78 -12.34 -9.62 2.95
C GLU A 78 -12.28 -11.14 2.87
N ILE A 79 -12.75 -11.80 3.94
CA ILE A 79 -12.95 -13.24 3.97
C ILE A 79 -14.46 -13.52 3.93
N TYR A 80 -14.88 -14.36 3.00
CA TYR A 80 -16.27 -14.78 2.85
C TYR A 80 -16.78 -15.42 4.14
N ALA A 81 -18.06 -15.17 4.47
CA ALA A 81 -18.63 -15.47 5.79
C ALA A 81 -18.36 -16.90 6.27
N ASP A 82 -18.54 -17.89 5.39
CA ASP A 82 -18.38 -19.32 5.68
C ASP A 82 -16.93 -19.71 6.04
N TYR A 83 -15.97 -18.88 5.64
CA TYR A 83 -14.54 -19.12 5.77
C TYR A 83 -13.88 -18.25 6.86
N ARG A 84 -14.64 -17.39 7.53
CA ARG A 84 -14.14 -16.51 8.61
C ARG A 84 -13.68 -17.31 9.83
N ARG A 85 -12.79 -16.70 10.62
CA ARG A 85 -12.21 -17.25 11.87
C ARG A 85 -11.37 -18.53 11.69
N ARG A 86 -11.00 -18.88 10.46
CA ARG A 86 -10.12 -20.02 10.15
C ARG A 86 -8.65 -19.64 9.92
N GLY A 87 -8.30 -18.36 10.07
CA GLY A 87 -6.93 -17.86 9.96
C GLY A 87 -6.48 -17.46 8.54
N PHE A 88 -7.33 -17.60 7.52
CA PHE A 88 -6.96 -17.31 6.13
C PHE A 88 -6.41 -15.89 5.88
N ALA A 89 -7.02 -14.86 6.48
CA ALA A 89 -6.53 -13.49 6.39
C ALA A 89 -5.09 -13.35 6.91
N LEU A 90 -4.77 -13.99 8.05
CA LEU A 90 -3.43 -13.92 8.62
C LEU A 90 -2.41 -14.70 7.78
N SER A 91 -2.80 -15.86 7.25
CA SER A 91 -1.97 -16.65 6.33
C SER A 91 -1.65 -15.88 5.05
N ALA A 92 -2.64 -15.16 4.52
CA ALA A 92 -2.47 -14.34 3.33
C ALA A 92 -1.54 -13.15 3.58
N LEU A 93 -1.70 -12.42 4.70
CA LEU A 93 -0.74 -11.38 5.09
C LEU A 93 0.69 -11.93 5.23
N TRP A 94 0.83 -13.14 5.79
CA TRP A 94 2.13 -13.77 5.95
C TRP A 94 2.78 -14.07 4.59
N GLN A 95 2.01 -14.60 3.63
CA GLN A 95 2.49 -14.83 2.27
C GLN A 95 2.85 -13.53 1.55
N LEU A 96 2.08 -12.45 1.74
CA LEU A 96 2.43 -11.13 1.20
C LEU A 96 3.77 -10.65 1.77
N TRP A 97 3.98 -10.78 3.07
CA TRP A 97 5.26 -10.45 3.70
C TRP A 97 6.40 -11.33 3.20
N GLN A 98 6.21 -12.64 3.05
CA GLN A 98 7.23 -13.53 2.50
C GLN A 98 7.54 -13.24 1.03
N ARG A 99 6.57 -12.75 0.25
CA ARG A 99 6.74 -12.43 -1.17
C ARG A 99 7.49 -11.11 -1.37
N HIS A 100 7.14 -10.09 -0.60
CA HIS A 100 7.62 -8.72 -0.82
C HIS A 100 8.72 -8.31 0.16
N HIS A 101 8.79 -8.92 1.34
CA HIS A 101 9.68 -8.54 2.44
C HIS A 101 9.57 -7.06 2.83
N LEU A 102 8.39 -6.46 2.67
CA LEU A 102 8.11 -5.07 3.02
C LEU A 102 7.30 -5.00 4.33
N PRO A 103 7.50 -3.93 5.14
CA PRO A 103 6.56 -3.56 6.18
C PRO A 103 5.14 -3.42 5.61
N ILE A 104 4.17 -3.99 6.33
CA ILE A 104 2.76 -3.93 5.96
C ILE A 104 2.10 -2.81 6.75
N VAL A 105 1.36 -1.92 6.09
CA VAL A 105 0.67 -0.78 6.72
C VAL A 105 -0.81 -0.83 6.36
N PRO A 106 -1.73 -1.02 7.32
CA PRO A 106 -3.15 -0.98 7.01
C PRO A 106 -3.62 0.44 6.71
N LEU A 107 -4.41 0.60 5.65
CA LEU A 107 -5.20 1.80 5.38
C LEU A 107 -6.61 1.56 5.92
N TYR A 108 -7.22 2.58 6.52
CA TYR A 108 -8.64 2.58 6.88
C TYR A 108 -9.14 1.27 7.51
N GLN A 109 -8.63 0.88 8.69
CA GLN A 109 -9.09 -0.32 9.39
C GLN A 109 -10.61 -0.22 9.62
N PHE A 110 -11.36 -1.06 8.91
CA PHE A 110 -12.82 -1.02 8.94
C PHE A 110 -13.38 -1.62 10.23
N GLY A 111 -14.30 -0.90 10.86
CA GLY A 111 -15.25 -1.42 11.85
C GLY A 111 -14.64 -2.22 12.99
N THR A 112 -14.96 -3.51 13.07
CA THR A 112 -14.57 -4.42 14.17
C THR A 112 -13.25 -5.15 13.94
N SER A 113 -12.40 -4.69 13.02
CA SER A 113 -11.16 -5.36 12.63
C SER A 113 -9.97 -5.14 13.59
N ASP A 114 -10.08 -4.25 14.58
CA ASP A 114 -9.01 -3.95 15.54
C ASP A 114 -8.42 -5.20 16.22
N GLY A 115 -9.30 -6.11 16.67
CA GLY A 115 -8.88 -7.35 17.32
C GLY A 115 -8.09 -8.28 16.38
N PHE A 116 -8.38 -8.24 15.08
CA PHE A 116 -7.59 -8.95 14.08
C PHE A 116 -6.21 -8.31 13.90
N TRP A 117 -6.15 -6.99 13.71
CA TRP A 117 -4.89 -6.28 13.47
C TRP A 117 -3.95 -6.32 14.67
N HIS A 118 -4.48 -6.17 15.89
CA HIS A 118 -3.69 -6.35 17.11
C HIS A 118 -3.04 -7.74 17.17
N LYS A 119 -3.81 -8.79 16.87
CA LYS A 119 -3.31 -10.16 16.83
C LYS A 119 -2.30 -10.39 15.72
N ALA A 120 -2.48 -9.75 14.55
CA ALA A 120 -1.54 -9.82 13.45
C ALA A 120 -0.20 -9.20 13.83
N ARG A 121 -0.20 -7.97 14.38
CA ARG A 121 1.02 -7.26 14.83
C ARG A 121 1.84 -8.09 15.82
N THR A 122 1.20 -8.62 16.86
CA THR A 122 1.89 -9.44 17.88
C THR A 122 2.60 -10.64 17.29
N ARG A 123 1.95 -11.33 16.35
CA ARG A 123 2.50 -12.53 15.72
C ARG A 123 3.57 -12.23 14.69
N PHE A 124 3.42 -11.16 13.92
CA PHE A 124 4.43 -10.73 12.96
C PHE A 124 5.71 -10.28 13.67
N ALA A 125 5.59 -9.53 14.76
CA ALA A 125 6.73 -9.11 15.56
C ALA A 125 7.51 -10.29 16.17
N ALA A 126 6.87 -11.43 16.40
CA ALA A 126 7.54 -12.65 16.83
C ALA A 126 8.45 -13.27 15.74
N ALA A 127 8.19 -12.95 14.48
CA ALA A 127 8.95 -13.40 13.32
C ALA A 127 9.81 -12.28 12.69
N ASP A 128 10.07 -11.20 13.43
CA ASP A 128 10.77 -9.99 12.95
C ASP A 128 10.13 -9.35 11.70
N ALA A 129 8.84 -9.62 11.48
CA ALA A 129 8.02 -9.00 10.45
C ALA A 129 7.28 -7.79 11.03
N VAL A 130 7.19 -6.70 10.27
CA VAL A 130 6.60 -5.44 10.74
C VAL A 130 5.23 -5.22 10.11
N ILE A 131 4.21 -5.09 10.96
CA ILE A 131 2.93 -4.49 10.62
C ILE A 131 2.85 -3.15 11.35
N GLY A 132 2.84 -2.05 10.59
CA GLY A 132 2.80 -0.69 11.11
C GLY A 132 1.46 -0.28 11.71
N ASP A 133 1.42 0.97 12.16
CA ASP A 133 0.18 1.62 12.57
C ASP A 133 -0.72 1.89 11.35
N GLU A 134 -2.00 2.10 11.62
CA GLU A 134 -2.93 2.51 10.57
C GLU A 134 -2.55 3.88 10.02
N ILE A 135 -2.77 4.07 8.72
CA ILE A 135 -2.92 5.41 8.15
C ILE A 135 -4.41 5.65 7.95
N ARG A 136 -4.94 6.66 8.64
CA ARG A 136 -6.36 7.00 8.64
C ARG A 136 -6.59 8.43 8.17
N GLY A 137 -7.47 8.56 7.19
CA GLY A 137 -7.97 9.85 6.73
C GLY A 137 -7.01 10.60 5.81
N SER A 138 -7.52 11.68 5.22
CA SER A 138 -6.82 12.42 4.17
C SER A 138 -5.52 13.05 4.63
N MET A 139 -5.45 13.57 5.86
CA MET A 139 -4.26 14.28 6.34
C MET A 139 -3.04 13.36 6.49
N GLU A 140 -3.21 12.18 7.11
CA GLU A 140 -2.12 11.21 7.27
C GLU A 140 -1.72 10.61 5.91
N MET A 141 -2.68 10.38 5.02
CA MET A 141 -2.38 9.93 3.65
C MET A 141 -1.57 10.97 2.88
N SER A 142 -1.96 12.25 2.92
CA SER A 142 -1.19 13.32 2.26
C SER A 142 0.25 13.39 2.80
N ALA A 143 0.42 13.32 4.12
CA ALA A 143 1.75 13.33 4.74
C ALA A 143 2.60 12.10 4.32
N GLU A 144 1.96 10.94 4.13
CA GLU A 144 2.66 9.75 3.64
C GLU A 144 3.02 9.89 2.15
N MET A 145 2.16 10.50 1.33
CA MET A 145 2.40 10.76 -0.10
C MET A 145 3.57 11.71 -0.35
N ASP A 146 3.81 12.68 0.55
CA ASP A 146 4.94 13.60 0.47
C ASP A 146 6.28 12.87 0.33
N ARG A 147 6.37 11.64 0.87
CA ARG A 147 7.56 10.80 0.78
C ARG A 147 7.97 10.48 -0.67
N TRP A 148 7.01 10.34 -1.59
CA TRP A 148 7.27 10.00 -2.99
C TRP A 148 6.75 11.06 -3.98
N GLN A 149 6.37 12.24 -3.50
CA GLN A 149 5.90 13.32 -4.37
C GLN A 149 6.94 13.70 -5.45
N HIS A 150 8.22 13.62 -5.12
CA HIS A 150 9.33 13.87 -6.05
C HIS A 150 9.44 12.83 -7.18
N LEU A 151 8.74 11.70 -7.09
CA LEU A 151 8.68 10.66 -8.13
C LEU A 151 7.45 10.81 -9.03
N VAL A 152 6.51 11.70 -8.69
CA VAL A 152 5.31 11.97 -9.48
C VAL A 152 5.74 12.65 -10.79
N PRO A 153 5.46 12.05 -11.96
CA PRO A 153 5.78 12.66 -13.24
C PRO A 153 5.02 13.98 -13.39
N GLU A 154 5.69 14.97 -13.97
CA GLU A 154 5.05 16.21 -14.38
C GLU A 154 3.91 15.90 -15.38
N PRO A 155 2.70 16.46 -15.19
CA PRO A 155 1.62 16.35 -16.15
C PRO A 155 2.06 16.82 -17.55
N ILE A 156 1.62 16.10 -18.59
CA ILE A 156 2.01 16.41 -19.97
C ILE A 156 1.68 17.86 -20.34
N HIS A 157 0.54 18.40 -19.89
CA HIS A 157 0.13 19.76 -20.20
C HIS A 157 1.04 20.81 -19.53
N GLU A 158 1.48 20.59 -18.29
CA GLU A 158 2.44 21.47 -17.60
C GLU A 158 3.79 21.43 -18.30
N ARG A 159 4.24 20.23 -18.68
CA ARG A 159 5.47 20.05 -19.46
C ARG A 159 5.40 20.78 -20.80
N LEU A 160 4.31 20.61 -21.55
CA LEU A 160 4.11 21.27 -22.85
C LEU A 160 4.00 22.79 -22.70
N GLN A 161 3.32 23.26 -21.65
CA GLN A 161 3.25 24.69 -21.34
C GLN A 161 4.63 25.26 -21.04
N ARG A 162 5.43 24.56 -20.23
CA ARG A 162 6.82 24.94 -19.91
C ARG A 162 7.71 24.94 -21.14
N GLU A 163 7.62 23.91 -21.99
CA GLU A 163 8.34 23.83 -23.27
C GLU A 163 7.92 24.97 -24.22
N LEU A 164 6.63 25.27 -24.31
CA LEU A 164 6.10 26.37 -25.11
C LEU A 164 6.60 27.73 -24.59
N MET A 165 6.51 27.97 -23.28
CA MET A 165 6.98 29.20 -22.65
C MET A 165 8.48 29.40 -22.76
N ALA A 166 9.25 28.33 -22.87
CA ALA A 166 10.70 28.36 -23.09
C ALA A 166 11.09 28.49 -24.58
N SER A 167 10.15 28.42 -25.51
CA SER A 167 10.41 28.52 -26.95
C SER A 167 10.61 29.97 -27.41
N ASP A 168 11.37 30.16 -28.49
CA ASP A 168 11.58 31.48 -29.11
C ASP A 168 10.27 32.10 -29.65
N GLU A 169 9.23 31.29 -29.84
CA GLU A 169 7.91 31.70 -30.32
C GLU A 169 7.03 32.29 -29.21
N TRP A 170 7.36 32.02 -27.94
CA TRP A 170 6.55 32.44 -26.79
C TRP A 170 6.24 33.94 -26.75
N PRO A 171 7.19 34.87 -27.00
CA PRO A 171 6.88 36.30 -26.97
C PRO A 171 5.81 36.71 -27.98
N ALA A 172 5.82 36.11 -29.18
CA ALA A 172 4.83 36.40 -30.22
C ALA A 172 3.45 35.81 -29.86
N ILE A 173 3.45 34.60 -29.30
CA ILE A 173 2.22 33.93 -28.83
C ILE A 173 1.59 34.72 -27.68
N LYS A 174 2.39 35.11 -26.68
CA LYS A 174 1.95 35.92 -25.54
C LYS A 174 1.41 37.27 -25.99
N ALA A 175 2.11 37.98 -26.89
CA ALA A 175 1.65 39.27 -27.41
C ALA A 175 0.30 39.17 -28.13
N LYS A 176 0.08 38.10 -28.91
CA LYS A 176 -1.21 37.85 -29.56
C LYS A 176 -2.31 37.56 -28.54
N TRP A 177 -2.01 36.73 -27.53
CA TRP A 177 -2.95 36.40 -26.47
C TRP A 177 -3.35 37.64 -25.65
N ASP A 178 -2.37 38.45 -25.25
CA ASP A 178 -2.57 39.68 -24.49
C ASP A 178 -3.40 40.72 -25.28
N ALA A 179 -3.23 40.78 -26.60
CA ALA A 179 -4.02 41.66 -27.47
C ALA A 179 -5.49 41.23 -27.61
N GLU A 180 -5.77 39.92 -27.56
CA GLU A 180 -7.10 39.36 -27.76
C GLU A 180 -7.90 39.24 -26.45
N TYR A 181 -7.25 38.84 -25.37
CA TYR A 181 -7.89 38.53 -24.08
C TYR A 181 -7.47 39.46 -22.94
N GLY A 182 -6.55 40.40 -23.18
CA GLY A 182 -5.91 41.22 -22.15
C GLY A 182 -4.76 40.47 -21.45
N PRO A 183 -3.85 41.19 -20.77
CA PRO A 183 -2.71 40.58 -20.09
C PRO A 183 -3.18 39.66 -18.95
N CYS A 184 -2.62 38.45 -18.88
CA CYS A 184 -2.80 37.58 -17.73
C CYS A 184 -2.33 38.30 -16.46
N ARG A 185 -3.16 38.31 -15.41
CA ARG A 185 -2.74 38.77 -14.07
C ARG A 185 -1.75 37.77 -13.51
N GLU A 186 -0.55 38.24 -13.19
CA GLU A 186 0.41 37.50 -12.37
C GLU A 186 0.04 37.76 -10.91
N ASP A 187 -0.62 36.80 -10.26
CA ASP A 187 -0.89 36.78 -8.81
C ASP A 187 0.25 36.06 -8.07
#